data_AF-A0A846P7Z2-F1
#
_entry.id   AF-A0A846P7Z2-F1
#
_cell.length_a   1.000
_cell.length_b   1.000
_cell.length_c   1.000
_cell.angle_alpha   90.00
_cell.angle_beta   90.00
_cell.angle_gamma   90.00
#
_symmetry.space_group_name_H-M   'P 1'
#
loop_
_entity.id
_entity.type
_entity.pdbx_description
1 polymer ?
#
loop_
_entity_poly.entity_id
_entity_poly.type
_entity_poly.pdbx_seq_one_letter_code
_entity_poly.pdbx_strand_id
1 'polypeptide(L)'
;MHIFKKLLTGLTVLLSCALPAILVAAETPAESIHLGNTHVTPHIEVAMEPGRNIVFCSTFQITWNLMKNDIIEEDIQLEKPLDLVRFLNHGLTTKEDISEEDYLAMAGYGADDITNKINRALRRKFGSDAPVVHSKYNKADVIFAYAFLMKELLFEHAFEDFKDPITFYGHTNEAQVEAFGIFKCSGQRHRKLRDQVEIIDYMNHHDFIIRLKSKHPDDEIILANVEPGRTLLATFEKVNWRIAKCRRYAKPESIGENDILQIPKFDLSIDHSYEPLLDLYLVNKGFEDYFVAEARQDIRFRLDECGATSKSEAIFALKKGPPVDFRALNFQQSVYAVSQEKGWSIPLSCLVGGECRFDGWK
;
A
#
# COMPACT_ATOMS: atom_id res chain seq x y z
N MET A 1 5.29 -31.15 -7.48
CA MET A 1 4.81 -32.34 -6.75
C MET A 1 3.42 -32.02 -6.20
N HIS A 2 2.38 -32.56 -6.85
CA HIS A 2 0.95 -32.37 -6.55
C HIS A 2 0.56 -32.97 -5.19
N ILE A 3 -0.06 -32.19 -4.30
CA ILE A 3 -0.94 -32.58 -3.17
C ILE A 3 -1.68 -31.27 -2.78
N PHE A 4 -3.00 -31.06 -2.73
CA PHE A 4 -4.22 -31.88 -2.83
C PHE A 4 -5.40 -30.96 -3.22
N LYS A 5 -6.31 -31.44 -4.08
CA LYS A 5 -7.72 -31.02 -4.20
C LYS A 5 -8.57 -31.82 -3.21
N LYS A 6 -9.70 -31.24 -2.76
CA LYS A 6 -10.98 -31.83 -2.21
C LYS A 6 -11.48 -30.93 -1.06
N LEU A 7 -12.76 -30.65 -0.80
CA LEU A 7 -14.06 -31.20 -1.26
C LEU A 7 -15.17 -30.17 -0.94
N LEU A 8 -16.21 -30.14 -1.77
CA LEU A 8 -17.50 -29.49 -1.52
C LEU A 8 -18.29 -30.28 -0.44
N THR A 9 -18.96 -29.62 0.49
CA THR A 9 -20.25 -30.07 1.09
C THR A 9 -20.93 -28.90 1.79
N GLY A 10 -22.22 -28.70 1.51
CA GLY A 10 -22.99 -27.56 1.99
C GLY A 10 -23.33 -27.62 3.47
N LEU A 11 -23.49 -26.44 4.07
CA LEU A 11 -24.26 -26.25 5.28
C LEU A 11 -25.03 -24.93 5.19
N THR A 12 -26.35 -25.04 5.16
CA THR A 12 -27.29 -23.94 5.34
C THR A 12 -27.23 -23.50 6.81
N VAL A 13 -26.78 -22.27 7.06
CA VAL A 13 -27.09 -21.57 8.32
C VAL A 13 -27.77 -20.26 7.95
N LEU A 14 -29.10 -20.28 8.05
CA LEU A 14 -29.91 -19.09 8.24
C LEU A 14 -29.70 -18.63 9.69
N LEU A 15 -28.99 -17.53 9.90
CA LEU A 15 -29.29 -16.65 11.02
C LEU A 15 -29.09 -15.19 10.61
N SER A 16 -30.17 -14.47 10.80
CA SER A 16 -30.43 -13.10 10.42
C SER A 16 -29.55 -12.11 11.19
N CYS A 17 -28.72 -11.37 10.44
CA CYS A 17 -28.52 -9.96 10.68
C CYS A 17 -28.84 -9.23 9.37
N ALA A 18 -30.11 -8.85 9.21
CA ALA A 18 -30.50 -7.83 8.23
C ALA A 18 -30.02 -6.49 8.79
N LEU A 19 -28.94 -5.93 8.21
CA LEU A 19 -28.90 -4.82 7.23
C LEU A 19 -28.90 -3.42 7.89
N PRO A 20 -28.23 -2.39 7.32
CA PRO A 20 -27.67 -2.32 5.97
C PRO A 20 -26.17 -1.99 5.91
N ALA A 21 -25.64 -2.14 4.70
CA ALA A 21 -24.43 -1.50 4.21
C ALA A 21 -24.37 -0.03 4.66
N ILE A 22 -23.32 0.31 5.40
CA ILE A 22 -22.74 1.65 5.42
C ILE A 22 -21.23 1.44 5.33
N LEU A 23 -20.77 1.08 4.12
CA LEU A 23 -19.42 1.44 3.72
C LEU A 23 -19.52 2.91 3.29
N VAL A 24 -19.46 3.85 4.25
CA VAL A 24 -19.04 5.21 3.87
C VAL A 24 -17.58 5.09 3.48
N ALA A 25 -17.32 4.97 2.18
CA ALA A 25 -16.07 5.41 1.61
C ALA A 25 -16.35 6.79 0.99
N ALA A 26 -15.88 7.83 1.67
CA ALA A 26 -15.30 9.04 1.09
C ALA A 26 -14.81 9.96 2.21
N GLU A 27 -13.85 9.51 3.02
CA GLU A 27 -12.77 10.47 3.29
C GLU A 27 -11.96 10.51 2.02
N THR A 28 -11.87 11.68 1.39
CA THR A 28 -11.00 11.90 0.24
C THR A 28 -9.61 11.37 0.57
N PRO A 29 -9.04 10.45 -0.23
CA PRO A 29 -7.69 9.96 0.01
C PRO A 29 -6.72 11.14 0.23
N ALA A 30 -5.88 11.03 1.25
CA ALA A 30 -4.85 12.02 1.47
C ALA A 30 -3.76 11.80 0.41
N GLU A 31 -3.38 12.86 -0.30
CA GLU A 31 -2.21 12.80 -1.17
C GLU A 31 -0.97 12.52 -0.31
N SER A 32 -0.24 11.47 -0.65
CA SER A 32 0.96 11.02 0.07
C SER A 32 2.03 12.10 0.27
N ILE A 33 2.13 13.09 -0.64
CA ILE A 33 3.03 14.24 -0.52
C ILE A 33 2.75 15.10 0.73
N HIS A 34 1.52 15.06 1.24
CA HIS A 34 1.12 15.76 2.47
C HIS A 34 1.35 14.94 3.75
N LEU A 35 1.75 13.67 3.61
CA LEU A 35 2.05 12.79 4.74
C LEU A 35 3.54 12.87 5.09
N GLY A 36 3.99 14.01 5.66
CA GLY A 36 5.41 14.35 5.79
C GLY A 36 6.33 13.30 6.43
N ASN A 37 5.81 12.46 7.33
CA ASN A 37 6.56 11.38 8.00
C ASN A 37 6.22 9.98 7.49
N THR A 38 5.43 9.83 6.43
CA THR A 38 5.03 8.54 5.88
C THR A 38 5.64 8.34 4.50
N HIS A 39 6.35 7.23 4.33
CA HIS A 39 6.89 6.82 3.05
C HIS A 39 6.05 5.69 2.46
N VAL A 40 5.36 5.97 1.36
CA VAL A 40 4.66 4.96 0.57
C VAL A 40 5.66 4.36 -0.40
N THR A 41 5.76 3.02 -0.45
CA THR A 41 6.71 2.33 -1.31
C THR A 41 6.06 1.16 -2.05
N PRO A 42 6.44 0.89 -3.31
CA PRO A 42 5.96 -0.27 -4.03
C PRO A 42 6.84 -1.51 -3.82
N HIS A 43 7.93 -1.44 -3.04
CA HIS A 43 8.87 -2.56 -2.87
C HIS A 43 9.20 -2.80 -1.39
N ILE A 44 9.44 -4.07 -1.04
CA ILE A 44 9.68 -4.49 0.34
C ILE A 44 11.12 -4.21 0.83
N GLU A 45 12.03 -3.86 -0.07
CA GLU A 45 13.45 -3.62 0.27
C GLU A 45 13.73 -2.22 0.85
N VAL A 46 12.70 -1.40 1.08
CA VAL A 46 12.85 -0.04 1.63
C VAL A 46 13.58 -0.04 2.97
N ALA A 47 14.43 0.96 3.19
CA ALA A 47 15.11 1.16 4.47
C ALA A 47 14.12 1.62 5.57
N MET A 48 14.29 1.09 6.78
CA MET A 48 13.52 1.52 7.96
C MET A 48 14.23 2.71 8.61
N GLU A 49 13.74 3.93 8.37
CA GLU A 49 14.29 5.15 8.97
C GLU A 49 13.59 5.46 10.31
N PRO A 50 14.33 5.75 11.39
CA PRO A 50 13.73 6.13 12.66
C PRO A 50 12.79 7.34 12.52
N GLY A 51 11.60 7.25 13.11
CA GLY A 51 10.61 8.32 13.08
C GLY A 51 9.81 8.45 11.79
N ARG A 52 9.96 7.52 10.83
CA ARG A 52 9.14 7.47 9.62
C ARG A 52 8.24 6.23 9.60
N ASN A 53 7.01 6.44 9.15
CA ASN A 53 6.07 5.36 8.86
C ASN A 53 6.36 4.83 7.45
N ILE A 54 6.14 3.54 7.24
CA ILE A 54 6.23 2.91 5.92
C ILE A 54 4.87 2.31 5.58
N VAL A 55 4.36 2.62 4.40
CA VAL A 55 3.18 1.98 3.83
C VAL A 55 3.63 1.24 2.57
N PHE A 56 3.50 -0.07 2.61
CA PHE A 56 3.81 -0.95 1.48
C PHE A 56 2.54 -1.67 1.04
N CYS A 57 2.30 -1.71 -0.27
CA CYS A 57 1.27 -2.54 -0.87
C CYS A 57 1.73 -3.11 -2.20
N SER A 58 1.50 -4.40 -2.41
CA SER A 58 2.05 -5.18 -3.54
C SER A 58 1.48 -4.81 -4.91
N THR A 59 0.34 -4.12 -4.98
CA THR A 59 -0.37 -3.91 -6.26
C THR A 59 0.47 -3.18 -7.29
N PHE A 60 1.27 -2.17 -6.90
CA PHE A 60 2.14 -1.49 -7.85
C PHE A 60 3.30 -2.37 -8.33
N GLN A 61 3.93 -3.14 -7.45
CA GLN A 61 4.92 -4.16 -7.84
C GLN A 61 4.33 -5.17 -8.83
N ILE A 62 3.08 -5.59 -8.62
CA ILE A 62 2.36 -6.49 -9.53
C ILE A 62 2.14 -5.82 -10.89
N THR A 63 1.72 -4.55 -10.95
CA THR A 63 1.60 -3.83 -12.24
C THR A 63 2.91 -3.70 -12.98
N TRP A 64 4.00 -3.43 -12.25
CA TRP A 64 5.34 -3.39 -12.81
C TRP A 64 5.74 -4.74 -13.40
N ASN A 65 5.52 -5.83 -12.65
CA ASN A 65 5.83 -7.18 -13.09
C ASN A 65 5.03 -7.58 -14.34
N LEU A 66 3.76 -7.17 -14.45
CA LEU A 66 2.97 -7.41 -15.67
C LEU A 66 3.57 -6.68 -16.87
N MET A 67 3.95 -5.40 -16.71
CA MET A 67 4.57 -4.65 -17.80
C MET A 67 5.91 -5.27 -18.20
N LYS A 68 6.73 -5.63 -17.21
CA LYS A 68 8.03 -6.27 -17.39
C LYS A 68 7.91 -7.62 -18.10
N ASN A 69 7.06 -8.51 -17.60
CA ASN A 69 7.06 -9.91 -18.00
C ASN A 69 6.13 -10.21 -19.19
N ASP A 70 5.03 -9.48 -19.33
CA ASP A 70 3.98 -9.80 -20.31
C ASP A 70 3.98 -8.87 -21.53
N ILE A 71 4.59 -7.67 -21.42
CA ILE A 71 4.65 -6.68 -22.51
C ILE A 71 6.08 -6.48 -23.01
N ILE A 72 6.99 -6.11 -22.11
CA ILE A 72 8.37 -5.76 -22.47
C ILE A 72 9.25 -7.01 -22.61
N GLU A 73 8.93 -8.07 -21.86
CA GLU A 73 9.62 -9.37 -21.83
C GLU A 73 11.09 -9.32 -21.35
N GLU A 74 11.48 -8.23 -20.70
CA GLU A 74 12.79 -8.04 -20.06
C GLU A 74 12.68 -6.98 -18.94
N ASP A 75 13.75 -6.79 -18.16
CA ASP A 75 13.82 -5.72 -17.16
C ASP A 75 13.52 -4.36 -17.80
N ILE A 76 12.65 -3.56 -17.16
CA ILE A 76 12.31 -2.23 -17.64
C ILE A 76 13.51 -1.32 -17.42
N GLN A 77 13.95 -0.66 -18.49
CA GLN A 77 15.07 0.27 -18.47
C GLN A 77 14.56 1.65 -18.83
N LEU A 78 14.80 2.62 -17.96
CA LEU A 78 14.47 4.03 -18.19
C LEU A 78 15.74 4.81 -18.53
N GLU A 79 15.59 5.91 -19.26
CA GLU A 79 16.70 6.79 -19.63
C GLU A 79 17.46 7.38 -18.43
N LYS A 80 16.81 7.45 -17.26
CA LYS A 80 17.42 7.86 -16.00
C LYS A 80 17.60 6.65 -15.06
N PRO A 81 18.81 6.40 -14.53
CA PRO A 81 19.01 5.34 -13.55
C PRO A 81 18.38 5.73 -12.21
N LEU A 82 17.40 4.94 -11.76
CA LEU A 82 16.73 5.12 -10.48
C LEU A 82 16.81 3.83 -9.66
N ASP A 83 17.16 3.94 -8.38
CA ASP A 83 17.13 2.78 -7.47
C ASP A 83 15.74 2.14 -7.39
N LEU A 84 14.68 2.94 -7.48
CA LEU A 84 13.30 2.46 -7.53
C LEU A 84 13.08 1.46 -8.68
N VAL A 85 13.60 1.77 -9.89
CA VAL A 85 13.51 0.88 -11.06
C VAL A 85 14.25 -0.43 -10.82
N ARG A 86 15.43 -0.36 -10.19
CA ARG A 86 16.20 -1.56 -9.81
C ARG A 86 15.42 -2.44 -8.84
N PHE A 87 14.86 -1.87 -7.77
CA PHE A 87 14.06 -2.62 -6.79
C PHE A 87 12.79 -3.22 -7.41
N LEU A 88 12.08 -2.45 -8.23
CA LEU A 88 10.90 -2.94 -8.95
C LEU A 88 11.25 -4.08 -9.92
N ASN A 89 12.39 -4.02 -10.62
CA ASN A 89 12.82 -5.11 -11.50
C ASN A 89 13.19 -6.39 -10.74
N HIS A 90 13.59 -6.33 -9.47
CA HIS A 90 13.81 -7.54 -8.66
C HIS A 90 12.53 -8.38 -8.52
N GLY A 91 11.35 -7.76 -8.50
CA GLY A 91 10.07 -8.47 -8.53
C GLY A 91 9.81 -9.36 -7.31
N LEU A 92 10.29 -8.97 -6.12
CA LEU A 92 10.23 -9.80 -4.90
C LEU A 92 8.81 -10.07 -4.37
N THR A 93 7.80 -9.34 -4.86
CA THR A 93 6.41 -9.64 -4.58
C THR A 93 5.67 -9.85 -5.88
N THR A 94 4.86 -10.89 -5.91
CA THR A 94 4.22 -11.41 -7.10
C THR A 94 2.73 -11.63 -6.84
N LYS A 95 1.98 -11.94 -7.88
CA LYS A 95 0.54 -12.20 -7.75
C LYS A 95 0.27 -13.56 -7.09
N GLU A 96 1.27 -14.45 -7.09
CA GLU A 96 1.26 -15.75 -6.43
C GLU A 96 1.32 -15.64 -4.90
N ASP A 97 1.69 -14.46 -4.37
CA ASP A 97 1.70 -14.16 -2.94
C ASP A 97 0.31 -13.73 -2.42
N ILE A 98 -0.71 -13.68 -3.29
CA ILE A 98 -2.08 -13.26 -2.98
C ILE A 98 -3.05 -14.34 -3.49
N SER A 99 -4.09 -14.64 -2.72
CA SER A 99 -5.14 -15.58 -3.17
C SER A 99 -5.84 -15.09 -4.43
N GLU A 100 -6.12 -15.99 -5.37
CA GLU A 100 -6.65 -15.64 -6.70
C GLU A 100 -8.01 -14.92 -6.65
N GLU A 101 -8.80 -15.13 -5.61
CA GLU A 101 -10.09 -14.48 -5.37
C GLU A 101 -9.96 -13.01 -4.93
N ASP A 102 -8.84 -12.62 -4.32
CA ASP A 102 -8.69 -11.33 -3.64
C ASP A 102 -8.07 -10.24 -4.52
N TYR A 103 -7.56 -10.58 -5.71
CA TYR A 103 -6.98 -9.59 -6.62
C TYR A 103 -7.41 -9.77 -8.08
N LEU A 104 -7.27 -8.72 -8.88
CA LEU A 104 -7.24 -8.78 -10.33
C LEU A 104 -6.00 -8.05 -10.82
N ALA A 105 -5.23 -8.65 -11.72
CA ALA A 105 -4.10 -8.01 -12.35
C ALA A 105 -4.09 -8.31 -13.86
N MET A 106 -3.98 -7.28 -14.70
CA MET A 106 -4.01 -7.41 -16.16
C MET A 106 -3.17 -6.31 -16.82
N ALA A 107 -2.50 -6.64 -17.91
CA ALA A 107 -1.84 -5.68 -18.79
C ALA A 107 -2.26 -5.88 -20.25
N GLY A 108 -2.11 -4.83 -21.06
CA GLY A 108 -2.35 -4.90 -22.50
C GLY A 108 -2.36 -3.54 -23.18
N TYR A 109 -2.63 -3.56 -24.48
CA TYR A 109 -2.65 -2.37 -25.32
C TYR A 109 -4.02 -1.68 -25.28
N GLY A 110 -4.01 -0.35 -25.26
CA GLY A 110 -5.21 0.47 -25.36
C GLY A 110 -5.99 0.23 -26.65
N ALA A 111 -5.28 -0.06 -27.75
CA ALA A 111 -5.87 -0.46 -29.03
C ALA A 111 -6.77 -1.72 -28.93
N ASP A 112 -6.50 -2.60 -27.95
CA ASP A 112 -7.21 -3.86 -27.76
C ASP A 112 -8.32 -3.76 -26.70
N ASP A 113 -8.79 -2.55 -26.41
CA ASP A 113 -9.89 -2.28 -25.48
C ASP A 113 -9.63 -2.83 -24.05
N ILE A 114 -8.39 -2.65 -23.58
CA ILE A 114 -7.90 -3.22 -22.30
C ILE A 114 -8.74 -2.79 -21.10
N THR A 115 -9.19 -1.54 -21.03
CA THR A 115 -9.97 -1.06 -19.87
C THR A 115 -11.34 -1.73 -19.78
N ASN A 116 -11.99 -2.04 -20.90
CA ASN A 116 -13.24 -2.81 -20.89
C ASN A 116 -13.01 -4.28 -20.51
N LYS A 117 -11.87 -4.88 -20.93
CA LYS A 117 -11.49 -6.23 -20.48
C LYS A 117 -11.31 -6.26 -18.95
N ILE A 118 -10.60 -5.27 -18.40
CA ILE A 118 -10.39 -5.10 -16.96
C ILE A 118 -11.73 -4.88 -16.25
N ASN A 119 -12.55 -3.92 -16.68
CA ASN A 119 -13.85 -3.63 -16.07
C ASN A 119 -14.80 -4.84 -16.08
N ARG A 120 -14.80 -5.65 -17.16
CA ARG A 120 -15.57 -6.90 -17.20
C ARG A 120 -15.03 -7.95 -16.23
N ALA A 121 -13.72 -8.03 -16.03
CA ALA A 121 -13.11 -8.97 -15.08
C ALA A 121 -13.33 -8.53 -13.63
N LEU A 122 -13.16 -7.23 -13.34
CA LEU A 122 -13.46 -6.58 -12.08
C LEU A 122 -14.91 -6.84 -11.64
N ARG A 123 -15.90 -6.52 -12.50
CA ARG A 123 -17.32 -6.77 -12.19
C ARG A 123 -17.64 -8.24 -11.96
N ARG A 124 -16.98 -9.14 -12.70
CA ARG A 124 -17.15 -10.60 -12.53
C ARG A 124 -16.60 -11.09 -11.19
N LYS A 125 -15.50 -10.50 -10.72
CA LYS A 125 -14.82 -10.92 -9.49
C LYS A 125 -15.36 -10.22 -8.23
N PHE A 126 -15.57 -8.91 -8.30
CA PHE A 126 -15.89 -8.06 -7.14
C PHE A 126 -17.30 -7.45 -7.18
N GLY A 127 -18.12 -7.78 -8.18
CA GLY A 127 -19.52 -7.36 -8.23
C GLY A 127 -19.72 -5.85 -8.22
N SER A 128 -20.54 -5.36 -7.30
CA SER A 128 -20.86 -3.93 -7.13
C SER A 128 -19.74 -3.10 -6.50
N ASP A 129 -18.82 -3.76 -5.78
CA ASP A 129 -17.72 -3.08 -5.09
C ASP A 129 -16.50 -2.88 -6.00
N ALA A 130 -16.61 -3.34 -7.25
CA ALA A 130 -15.55 -3.26 -8.23
C ALA A 130 -15.30 -1.81 -8.69
N PRO A 131 -14.04 -1.33 -8.72
CA PRO A 131 -13.73 -0.01 -9.26
C PRO A 131 -14.01 0.05 -10.77
N VAL A 132 -14.06 1.27 -11.29
CA VAL A 132 -14.26 1.53 -12.73
C VAL A 132 -13.01 2.15 -13.30
N VAL A 133 -12.33 1.40 -14.17
CA VAL A 133 -11.18 1.90 -14.91
C VAL A 133 -11.66 2.76 -16.08
N HIS A 134 -11.19 4.01 -16.13
CA HIS A 134 -11.60 4.98 -17.14
C HIS A 134 -11.10 4.63 -18.55
N SER A 135 -11.93 4.89 -19.57
CA SER A 135 -11.58 4.62 -20.98
C SER A 135 -10.47 5.50 -21.54
N LYS A 136 -9.93 6.46 -20.78
CA LYS A 136 -8.82 7.33 -21.23
C LYS A 136 -7.56 6.54 -21.63
N TYR A 137 -7.42 5.30 -21.15
CA TYR A 137 -6.32 4.39 -21.48
C TYR A 137 -6.58 3.51 -22.72
N ASN A 138 -7.78 3.53 -23.31
CA ASN A 138 -8.10 2.85 -24.57
C ASN A 138 -7.68 3.68 -25.80
N LYS A 139 -6.45 4.19 -25.80
CA LYS A 139 -5.88 4.89 -26.94
C LYS A 139 -4.86 4.01 -27.63
N ALA A 140 -4.74 4.14 -28.95
CA ALA A 140 -3.87 3.29 -29.76
C ALA A 140 -2.38 3.43 -29.41
N ASP A 141 -2.01 4.57 -28.81
CA ASP A 141 -0.67 4.91 -28.35
C ASP A 141 -0.41 4.54 -26.88
N VAL A 142 -1.31 3.84 -26.19
CA VAL A 142 -1.17 3.52 -24.76
C VAL A 142 -0.96 2.03 -24.53
N ILE A 143 -0.03 1.71 -23.64
CA ILE A 143 0.09 0.39 -23.00
C ILE A 143 -0.26 0.56 -21.52
N PHE A 144 -1.09 -0.33 -20.99
CA PHE A 144 -1.67 -0.17 -19.67
C PHE A 144 -1.52 -1.44 -18.85
N ALA A 145 -0.97 -1.32 -17.64
CA ALA A 145 -0.97 -2.35 -16.62
C ALA A 145 -1.78 -1.89 -15.40
N TYR A 146 -2.54 -2.83 -14.84
CA TYR A 146 -3.50 -2.57 -13.79
C TYR A 146 -3.51 -3.69 -12.77
N ALA A 147 -3.57 -3.35 -11.49
CA ALA A 147 -3.80 -4.29 -10.42
C ALA A 147 -4.77 -3.70 -9.40
N PHE A 148 -5.72 -4.53 -8.97
CA PHE A 148 -6.64 -4.23 -7.88
C PHE A 148 -6.61 -5.36 -6.87
N LEU A 149 -6.48 -5.02 -5.59
CA LEU A 149 -6.53 -5.92 -4.45
C LEU A 149 -7.71 -5.49 -3.57
N MET A 150 -8.52 -6.45 -3.14
CA MET A 150 -9.55 -6.24 -2.13
C MET A 150 -9.63 -7.46 -1.22
N LYS A 151 -9.37 -7.25 0.07
CA LYS A 151 -9.49 -8.25 1.11
C LYS A 151 -10.22 -7.67 2.32
N GLU A 152 -11.20 -8.41 2.80
CA GLU A 152 -11.91 -8.12 4.05
C GLU A 152 -11.74 -9.30 5.01
N LEU A 153 -11.17 -9.04 6.18
CA LEU A 153 -10.95 -10.01 7.23
C LEU A 153 -11.82 -9.61 8.41
N LEU A 154 -12.87 -10.39 8.72
CA LEU A 154 -13.74 -10.10 9.87
C LEU A 154 -13.37 -11.00 11.04
N PHE A 155 -13.40 -10.48 12.25
CA PHE A 155 -13.34 -11.30 13.45
C PHE A 155 -14.68 -12.02 13.68
N GLU A 156 -14.63 -13.23 14.23
CA GLU A 156 -15.86 -13.95 14.61
C GLU A 156 -16.60 -13.23 15.74
N HIS A 157 -15.85 -12.61 16.66
CA HIS A 157 -16.38 -11.77 17.71
C HIS A 157 -15.67 -10.42 17.72
N ALA A 158 -16.45 -9.34 17.62
CA ALA A 158 -15.88 -8.00 17.73
C ALA A 158 -15.20 -7.82 19.09
N PHE A 159 -13.98 -7.28 19.06
CA PHE A 159 -13.21 -6.92 20.25
C PHE A 159 -13.90 -5.78 21.02
N GLU A 160 -13.38 -5.48 22.20
CA GLU A 160 -13.86 -4.37 23.01
C GLU A 160 -13.26 -3.06 22.48
N ASP A 161 -14.11 -2.06 22.28
CA ASP A 161 -13.67 -0.70 21.98
C ASP A 161 -13.24 0.02 23.27
N PHE A 162 -12.09 0.69 23.25
CA PHE A 162 -11.59 1.42 24.41
C PHE A 162 -12.21 2.81 24.45
N LYS A 163 -12.91 3.11 25.54
CA LYS A 163 -13.56 4.43 25.74
C LYS A 163 -12.56 5.57 25.83
N ASP A 164 -11.42 5.30 26.47
CA ASP A 164 -10.33 6.25 26.62
C ASP A 164 -9.24 5.92 25.60
N PRO A 165 -8.66 6.91 24.91
CA PRO A 165 -7.57 6.68 23.98
C PRO A 165 -6.33 6.15 24.71
N ILE A 166 -5.43 5.53 23.94
CA ILE A 166 -4.12 5.09 24.43
C ILE A 166 -3.03 6.03 23.93
N THR A 167 -1.94 6.14 24.70
CA THR A 167 -0.74 6.82 24.25
C THR A 167 0.04 5.92 23.28
N PHE A 168 0.15 6.34 22.03
CA PHE A 168 1.03 5.74 21.04
C PHE A 168 2.35 6.51 21.00
N TYR A 169 3.45 5.82 21.28
CA TYR A 169 4.80 6.40 21.31
C TYR A 169 5.46 6.25 19.94
N GLY A 170 5.77 7.37 19.31
CA GLY A 170 6.68 7.42 18.16
C GLY A 170 8.14 7.63 18.62
N HIS A 171 9.02 7.91 17.66
CA HIS A 171 10.47 8.06 17.94
C HIS A 171 10.77 9.27 18.84
N THR A 172 10.14 10.42 18.57
CA THR A 172 10.32 11.66 19.36
C THR A 172 9.01 12.29 19.82
N ASN A 173 7.87 11.67 19.50
CA ASN A 173 6.54 12.20 19.79
C ASN A 173 5.65 11.14 20.42
N GLU A 174 4.54 11.59 20.98
CA GLU A 174 3.45 10.74 21.43
C GLU A 174 2.14 11.27 20.88
N ALA A 175 1.18 10.38 20.66
CA ALA A 175 -0.16 10.73 20.19
C ALA A 175 -1.21 9.95 20.99
N GLN A 176 -2.34 10.58 21.26
CA GLN A 176 -3.51 9.87 21.77
C GLN A 176 -4.26 9.27 20.59
N VAL A 177 -4.43 7.95 20.60
CA VAL A 177 -5.08 7.21 19.51
C VAL A 177 -6.21 6.33 20.04
N GLU A 178 -7.27 6.20 19.26
CA GLU A 178 -8.33 5.23 19.54
C GLU A 178 -7.77 3.80 19.49
N ALA A 179 -8.33 2.92 20.31
CA ALA A 179 -7.85 1.55 20.43
C ALA A 179 -8.99 0.57 20.68
N PHE A 180 -8.72 -0.69 20.39
CA PHE A 180 -9.60 -1.81 20.69
C PHE A 180 -8.78 -2.97 21.29
N GLY A 181 -9.47 -4.00 21.80
CA GLY A 181 -8.81 -5.23 22.24
C GLY A 181 -9.56 -5.93 23.36
N ILE A 182 -8.85 -6.25 24.45
CA ILE A 182 -9.37 -6.99 25.61
C ILE A 182 -8.92 -6.27 26.88
N PHE A 183 -9.88 -5.70 27.64
CA PHE A 183 -9.61 -4.92 28.85
C PHE A 183 -9.80 -5.71 30.15
N LYS A 184 -10.78 -6.62 30.20
CA LYS A 184 -10.99 -7.51 31.36
C LYS A 184 -11.23 -8.92 30.87
N CYS A 185 -10.64 -9.92 31.51
CA CYS A 185 -10.71 -11.29 31.03
C CYS A 185 -11.61 -12.19 31.90
N SER A 186 -12.74 -11.68 32.41
CA SER A 186 -13.65 -12.47 33.28
C SER A 186 -15.01 -12.78 32.63
N GLY A 187 -15.38 -14.06 32.58
CA GLY A 187 -16.68 -14.51 32.04
C GLY A 187 -16.65 -14.99 30.58
N GLN A 188 -17.78 -15.52 30.11
CA GLN A 188 -17.87 -16.29 28.87
C GLN A 188 -17.63 -15.46 27.60
N ARG A 189 -18.04 -14.18 27.59
CA ARG A 189 -17.77 -13.25 26.48
C ARG A 189 -16.26 -13.10 26.24
N HIS A 190 -15.50 -12.88 27.31
CA HIS A 190 -14.07 -12.66 27.19
C HIS A 190 -13.31 -13.93 26.81
N ARG A 191 -13.76 -15.12 27.24
CA ARG A 191 -13.20 -16.40 26.75
C ARG A 191 -13.19 -16.46 25.22
N LYS A 192 -14.30 -16.11 24.59
CA LYS A 192 -14.42 -16.08 23.13
C LYS A 192 -13.47 -15.08 22.46
N LEU A 193 -13.28 -13.90 23.05
CA LEU A 193 -12.31 -12.91 22.56
C LEU A 193 -10.86 -13.40 22.70
N ARG A 194 -10.56 -14.15 23.77
CA ARG A 194 -9.24 -14.75 23.96
C ARG A 194 -8.97 -15.89 22.98
N ASP A 195 -9.99 -16.68 22.63
CA ASP A 195 -9.84 -17.82 21.71
C ASP A 195 -9.43 -17.39 20.28
N GLN A 196 -9.76 -16.15 19.89
CA GLN A 196 -9.34 -15.54 18.63
C GLN A 196 -7.98 -14.82 18.69
N VAL A 197 -7.25 -14.89 19.81
CA VAL A 197 -5.90 -14.33 19.98
C VAL A 197 -4.91 -15.42 20.35
N GLU A 198 -3.79 -15.47 19.65
CA GLU A 198 -2.67 -16.37 19.94
C GLU A 198 -1.39 -15.56 20.12
N ILE A 199 -0.69 -15.78 21.23
CA ILE A 199 0.64 -15.24 21.47
C ILE A 199 1.64 -16.19 20.80
N ILE A 200 2.28 -15.73 19.72
CA ILE A 200 3.21 -16.54 18.93
C ILE A 200 4.58 -16.59 19.57
N ASP A 201 5.04 -15.44 20.05
CA ASP A 201 6.32 -15.30 20.73
C ASP A 201 6.24 -14.09 21.68
N TYR A 202 6.70 -14.24 22.91
CA TYR A 202 6.67 -13.19 23.93
C TYR A 202 8.00 -13.18 24.67
N MET A 203 8.77 -12.11 24.47
CA MET A 203 10.04 -11.90 25.16
C MET A 203 9.85 -10.97 26.36
N ASN A 204 9.07 -9.90 26.18
CA ASN A 204 8.68 -8.94 27.20
C ASN A 204 7.57 -8.00 26.67
N HIS A 205 7.14 -7.02 27.47
CA HIS A 205 6.07 -6.07 27.13
C HIS A 205 6.34 -5.15 25.92
N HIS A 206 7.57 -5.11 25.41
CA HIS A 206 7.97 -4.33 24.23
C HIS A 206 8.49 -5.21 23.08
N ASP A 207 8.46 -6.52 23.24
CA ASP A 207 8.92 -7.47 22.24
C ASP A 207 8.04 -8.72 22.24
N PHE A 208 7.04 -8.72 21.36
CA PHE A 208 6.08 -9.80 21.22
C PHE A 208 5.43 -9.85 19.83
N ILE A 209 4.92 -11.02 19.46
CA ILE A 209 4.18 -11.25 18.23
C ILE A 209 2.88 -11.97 18.59
N ILE A 210 1.76 -11.42 18.13
CA ILE A 210 0.44 -12.03 18.27
C ILE A 210 -0.18 -12.30 16.90
N ARG A 211 -1.08 -13.28 16.88
CA ARG A 211 -1.96 -13.62 15.77
C ARG A 211 -3.39 -13.35 16.22
N LEU A 212 -4.13 -12.60 15.41
CA LEU A 212 -5.57 -12.47 15.53
C LEU A 212 -6.22 -13.37 14.46
N LYS A 213 -7.06 -14.31 14.91
CA LYS A 213 -7.79 -15.22 14.02
C LYS A 213 -8.97 -14.47 13.43
N SER A 214 -9.13 -14.55 12.11
CA SER A 214 -10.35 -14.10 11.48
C SER A 214 -11.43 -15.20 11.50
N LYS A 215 -12.62 -14.87 11.00
CA LYS A 215 -13.72 -15.79 10.75
C LYS A 215 -13.39 -16.81 9.67
N HIS A 216 -12.52 -16.46 8.72
CA HIS A 216 -12.06 -17.39 7.69
C HIS A 216 -10.79 -18.10 8.16
N PRO A 217 -10.73 -19.43 8.16
CA PRO A 217 -9.60 -20.17 8.77
C PRO A 217 -8.27 -19.95 8.06
N ASP A 218 -8.28 -19.53 6.80
CA ASP A 218 -7.08 -19.27 6.00
C ASP A 218 -6.57 -17.82 6.14
N ASP A 219 -7.32 -16.96 6.83
CA ASP A 219 -7.01 -15.54 6.98
C ASP A 219 -6.59 -15.23 8.43
N GLU A 220 -5.43 -14.60 8.58
CA GLU A 220 -4.89 -14.17 9.87
C GLU A 220 -4.36 -12.73 9.82
N ILE A 221 -4.39 -12.05 10.97
CA ILE A 221 -3.70 -10.76 11.13
C ILE A 221 -2.56 -10.98 12.11
N ILE A 222 -1.34 -10.69 11.67
CA ILE A 222 -0.15 -10.72 12.51
C ILE A 222 0.16 -9.30 12.97
N LEU A 223 0.22 -9.11 14.28
CA LEU A 223 0.70 -7.86 14.89
C LEU A 223 2.00 -8.17 15.63
N ALA A 224 3.04 -7.41 15.33
CA ALA A 224 4.37 -7.61 15.87
C ALA A 224 4.86 -6.30 16.48
N ASN A 225 5.05 -6.30 17.80
CA ASN A 225 5.81 -5.26 18.47
C ASN A 225 7.24 -5.75 18.60
N VAL A 226 8.10 -5.33 17.66
CA VAL A 226 9.49 -5.78 17.57
C VAL A 226 10.36 -4.62 17.17
N GLU A 227 11.62 -4.62 17.62
CA GLU A 227 12.61 -3.71 17.06
C GLU A 227 12.64 -3.87 15.53
N PRO A 228 12.59 -2.81 14.71
CA PRO A 228 12.70 -2.96 13.26
C PRO A 228 14.04 -3.55 12.79
N GLY A 229 14.05 -4.21 11.63
CA GLY A 229 15.28 -4.50 10.89
C GLY A 229 15.77 -3.27 10.13
N ARG A 230 16.91 -3.36 9.45
CA ARG A 230 17.43 -2.28 8.59
C ARG A 230 16.51 -1.94 7.41
N THR A 231 15.76 -2.92 6.93
CA THR A 231 14.79 -2.79 5.83
C THR A 231 13.45 -3.41 6.23
N LEU A 232 12.39 -3.07 5.50
CA LEU A 232 11.10 -3.72 5.69
C LEU A 232 11.21 -5.24 5.45
N LEU A 233 11.96 -5.68 4.43
CA LEU A 233 12.26 -7.09 4.16
C LEU A 233 12.94 -7.77 5.35
N ALA A 234 13.99 -7.17 5.92
CA ALA A 234 14.68 -7.74 7.08
C ALA A 234 13.75 -7.82 8.32
N THR A 235 12.82 -6.87 8.46
CA THR A 235 11.80 -6.89 9.51
C THR A 235 10.81 -8.04 9.29
N PHE A 236 10.29 -8.17 8.07
CA PHE A 236 9.41 -9.24 7.63
C PHE A 236 10.05 -10.64 7.84
N GLU A 237 11.29 -10.83 7.40
CA GLU A 237 12.03 -12.08 7.56
C GLU A 237 12.23 -12.44 9.04
N LYS A 238 12.59 -11.45 9.88
CA LYS A 238 12.75 -11.65 11.33
C LYS A 238 11.44 -12.09 12.00
N VAL A 239 10.33 -11.43 11.69
CA VAL A 239 9.00 -11.78 12.23
C VAL A 239 8.60 -13.19 11.76
N ASN A 240 8.73 -13.47 10.47
CA ASN A 240 8.39 -14.79 9.91
C ASN A 240 9.27 -15.92 10.46
N TRP A 241 10.55 -15.65 10.71
CA TRP A 241 11.43 -16.61 11.36
C TRP A 241 10.94 -16.98 12.77
N ARG A 242 10.49 -15.99 13.57
CA ARG A 242 9.92 -16.24 14.91
C ARG A 242 8.62 -17.04 14.83
N ILE A 243 7.74 -16.71 13.88
CA ILE A 243 6.50 -17.48 13.62
C ILE A 243 6.83 -18.93 13.25
N ALA A 244 7.77 -19.14 12.32
CA ALA A 244 8.18 -20.47 11.88
C ALA A 244 8.86 -21.28 13.01
N LYS A 245 9.67 -20.62 13.85
CA LYS A 245 10.28 -21.23 15.04
C LYS A 245 9.22 -21.70 16.03
N CYS A 246 8.22 -20.86 16.33
CA CYS A 246 7.09 -21.25 17.19
C CYS A 246 6.37 -22.48 16.61
N ARG A 247 6.00 -22.48 15.33
CA ARG A 247 5.37 -23.62 14.65
C ARG A 247 6.17 -24.94 14.75
N ARG A 248 7.51 -24.86 14.78
CA ARG A 248 8.40 -26.03 14.80
C ARG A 248 8.70 -26.57 16.19
N TYR A 249 8.85 -25.69 17.18
CA TYR A 249 9.43 -26.06 18.48
C TYR A 249 8.53 -25.75 19.67
N ALA A 250 7.44 -25.02 19.47
CA ALA A 250 6.51 -24.62 20.52
C ALA A 250 5.05 -24.71 20.03
N LYS A 251 4.12 -24.27 20.87
CA LYS A 251 2.75 -23.97 20.46
C LYS A 251 2.45 -22.52 20.85
N PRO A 252 1.65 -21.79 20.06
CA PRO A 252 1.17 -20.49 20.48
C PRO A 252 0.51 -20.56 21.85
N GLU A 253 0.78 -19.58 22.69
CA GLU A 253 0.16 -19.43 24.00
C GLU A 253 -1.18 -18.71 23.86
N SER A 254 -2.14 -19.06 24.71
CA SER A 254 -3.38 -18.30 24.82
C SER A 254 -3.16 -17.10 25.73
N ILE A 255 -3.81 -15.99 25.39
CA ILE A 255 -3.87 -14.84 26.29
C ILE A 255 -4.58 -15.24 27.61
N GLY A 256 -4.01 -14.86 28.75
CA GLY A 256 -4.43 -15.24 30.09
C GLY A 256 -5.60 -14.41 30.64
N GLU A 257 -6.07 -14.77 31.84
CA GLU A 257 -7.19 -14.08 32.50
C GLU A 257 -6.83 -12.72 33.13
N ASN A 258 -5.55 -12.36 33.15
CA ASN A 258 -5.08 -11.08 33.68
C ASN A 258 -4.36 -10.23 32.62
N ASP A 259 -4.24 -10.76 31.39
CA ASP A 259 -3.59 -10.05 30.31
C ASP A 259 -4.54 -8.99 29.73
N ILE A 260 -3.94 -7.89 29.29
CA ILE A 260 -4.63 -6.78 28.62
C ILE A 260 -4.06 -6.68 27.22
N LEU A 261 -4.95 -6.60 26.22
CA LEU A 261 -4.58 -6.37 24.82
C LEU A 261 -5.14 -5.02 24.39
N GLN A 262 -4.26 -4.12 23.95
CA GLN A 262 -4.63 -2.81 23.42
C GLN A 262 -3.99 -2.67 22.03
N ILE A 263 -4.82 -2.47 21.02
CA ILE A 263 -4.42 -2.35 19.61
C ILE A 263 -4.92 -1.00 19.10
N PRO A 264 -4.03 -0.12 18.60
CA PRO A 264 -4.46 1.10 17.94
C PRO A 264 -5.41 0.80 16.77
N LYS A 265 -6.47 1.60 16.60
CA LYS A 265 -7.26 1.59 15.37
C LYS A 265 -6.43 2.21 14.25
N PHE A 266 -6.47 1.59 13.07
CA PHE A 266 -5.86 2.14 11.86
C PHE A 266 -6.96 2.46 10.86
N ASP A 267 -6.90 3.66 10.29
CA ASP A 267 -7.78 4.08 9.19
C ASP A 267 -6.94 4.96 8.24
N LEU A 268 -6.46 4.38 7.15
CA LEU A 268 -5.58 5.01 6.16
C LEU A 268 -6.28 5.05 4.81
N SER A 269 -6.31 6.20 4.16
CA SER A 269 -6.71 6.38 2.76
C SER A 269 -5.67 7.25 2.08
N ILE A 270 -4.91 6.69 1.14
CA ILE A 270 -3.74 7.33 0.55
C ILE A 270 -3.83 7.25 -0.97
N ASP A 271 -3.61 8.37 -1.66
CA ASP A 271 -3.29 8.43 -3.09
C ASP A 271 -1.80 8.75 -3.24
N HIS A 272 -1.09 7.91 -3.98
CA HIS A 272 0.34 8.03 -4.17
C HIS A 272 0.74 8.02 -5.63
N SER A 273 1.43 9.08 -6.06
CA SER A 273 2.05 9.19 -7.38
C SER A 273 3.54 8.88 -7.28
N TYR A 274 4.03 7.98 -8.12
CA TYR A 274 5.45 7.70 -8.27
C TYR A 274 6.08 8.71 -9.24
N GLU A 275 6.03 9.99 -8.88
CA GLU A 275 6.54 11.11 -9.68
C GLU A 275 7.96 10.90 -10.24
N PRO A 276 8.92 10.28 -9.52
CA PRO A 276 10.25 10.04 -10.07
C PRO A 276 10.27 9.18 -11.34
N LEU A 277 9.23 8.38 -11.60
CA LEU A 277 9.12 7.56 -12.81
C LEU A 277 8.54 8.33 -14.00
N LEU A 278 7.74 9.36 -13.75
CA LEU A 278 6.95 10.04 -14.78
C LEU A 278 7.84 10.74 -15.82
N ASP A 279 7.33 10.79 -17.05
CA ASP A 279 7.94 11.43 -18.21
C ASP A 279 9.31 10.85 -18.63
N LEU A 280 9.77 9.79 -17.97
CA LEU A 280 10.98 9.06 -18.36
C LEU A 280 10.69 8.11 -19.52
N TYR A 281 11.53 8.21 -20.56
CA TYR A 281 11.48 7.30 -21.70
C TYR A 281 12.06 5.93 -21.37
N LEU A 282 11.49 4.91 -21.99
CA LEU A 282 12.05 3.57 -21.99
C LEU A 282 13.24 3.53 -22.96
N VAL A 283 14.25 2.73 -22.63
CA VAL A 283 15.37 2.42 -23.52
C VAL A 283 15.39 0.94 -23.95
N ASN A 284 14.34 0.19 -23.59
CA ASN A 284 14.10 -1.16 -24.08
C ASN A 284 13.85 -1.16 -25.60
N LYS A 285 14.40 -2.16 -26.29
CA LYS A 285 14.32 -2.24 -27.75
C LYS A 285 12.87 -2.41 -28.22
N GLY A 286 12.41 -1.53 -29.11
CA GLY A 286 11.04 -1.51 -29.62
C GLY A 286 10.06 -0.67 -28.77
N PHE A 287 10.52 -0.11 -27.64
CA PHE A 287 9.74 0.72 -26.74
C PHE A 287 10.32 2.14 -26.56
N GLU A 288 11.31 2.52 -27.37
CA GLU A 288 12.06 3.77 -27.24
C GLU A 288 11.19 5.04 -27.43
N ASP A 289 10.08 4.89 -28.15
CA ASP A 289 9.08 5.96 -28.32
C ASP A 289 8.06 6.04 -27.16
N TYR A 290 8.20 5.20 -26.12
CA TYR A 290 7.28 5.18 -24.98
C TYR A 290 7.91 5.84 -23.76
N PHE A 291 7.11 6.61 -23.04
CA PHE A 291 7.45 7.15 -21.73
C PHE A 291 6.40 6.78 -20.69
N VAL A 292 6.78 6.85 -19.41
CA VAL A 292 5.86 6.63 -18.29
C VAL A 292 4.90 7.82 -18.17
N ALA A 293 3.66 7.63 -18.61
CA ALA A 293 2.64 8.67 -18.59
C ALA A 293 1.84 8.71 -17.29
N GLU A 294 1.74 7.58 -16.58
CA GLU A 294 1.06 7.49 -15.30
C GLU A 294 1.67 6.36 -14.47
N ALA A 295 1.95 6.63 -13.20
CA ALA A 295 2.44 5.66 -12.22
C ALA A 295 1.87 6.04 -10.86
N ARG A 296 0.78 5.39 -10.44
CA ARG A 296 0.09 5.73 -9.19
C ARG A 296 -0.48 4.51 -8.48
N GLN A 297 -0.73 4.66 -7.18
CA GLN A 297 -1.32 3.66 -6.31
C GLN A 297 -2.25 4.32 -5.28
N ASP A 298 -3.49 3.88 -5.23
CA ASP A 298 -4.42 4.15 -4.15
C ASP A 298 -4.36 3.02 -3.12
N ILE A 299 -4.35 3.37 -1.83
CA ILE A 299 -4.28 2.42 -0.71
C ILE A 299 -5.34 2.78 0.32
N ARG A 300 -6.18 1.80 0.67
CA ARG A 300 -7.14 1.86 1.77
C ARG A 300 -6.84 0.73 2.73
N PHE A 301 -6.43 1.07 3.95
CA PHE A 301 -6.22 0.09 5.01
C PHE A 301 -7.00 0.51 6.26
N ARG A 302 -7.80 -0.41 6.80
CA ARG A 302 -8.49 -0.24 8.08
C ARG A 302 -8.25 -1.45 8.97
N LEU A 303 -8.04 -1.22 10.26
CA LEU A 303 -8.03 -2.24 11.30
C LEU A 303 -8.74 -1.67 12.54
N ASP A 304 -9.82 -2.32 12.95
CA ASP A 304 -10.67 -1.94 14.07
C ASP A 304 -11.15 -3.16 14.86
N GLU A 305 -12.08 -2.96 15.80
CA GLU A 305 -12.61 -4.04 16.64
C GLU A 305 -13.37 -5.13 15.88
N CYS A 306 -13.83 -4.85 14.66
CA CYS A 306 -14.60 -5.77 13.82
C CYS A 306 -13.70 -6.56 12.86
N GLY A 307 -12.55 -6.03 12.48
CA GLY A 307 -11.67 -6.71 11.54
C GLY A 307 -10.68 -5.79 10.83
N ALA A 308 -10.18 -6.27 9.68
CA ALA A 308 -9.33 -5.51 8.78
C ALA A 308 -9.91 -5.43 7.37
N THR A 309 -9.68 -4.30 6.70
CA THR A 309 -9.94 -4.12 5.27
C THR A 309 -8.67 -3.65 4.60
N SER A 310 -8.29 -4.30 3.50
CA SER A 310 -7.19 -3.88 2.62
C SER A 310 -7.72 -3.76 1.20
N LYS A 311 -7.70 -2.55 0.64
CA LYS A 311 -7.99 -2.30 -0.77
C LYS A 311 -6.85 -1.52 -1.38
N SER A 312 -6.45 -1.86 -2.59
CA SER A 312 -5.50 -1.05 -3.33
C SER A 312 -5.71 -1.15 -4.83
N GLU A 313 -5.59 -0.03 -5.50
CA GLU A 313 -5.65 0.09 -6.96
C GLU A 313 -4.33 0.68 -7.45
N ALA A 314 -3.66 0.01 -8.38
CA ALA A 314 -2.42 0.47 -8.97
C ALA A 314 -2.55 0.58 -10.48
N ILE A 315 -1.98 1.66 -11.01
CA ILE A 315 -1.97 1.99 -12.44
C ILE A 315 -0.54 2.28 -12.88
N PHE A 316 -0.14 1.62 -13.96
CA PHE A 316 1.09 1.92 -14.67
C PHE A 316 0.81 2.01 -16.17
N ALA A 317 0.95 3.20 -16.74
CA ALA A 317 0.63 3.48 -18.13
C ALA A 317 1.85 4.03 -18.88
N LEU A 318 2.16 3.40 -20.00
CA LEU A 318 3.12 3.91 -20.97
C LEU A 318 2.36 4.56 -22.12
N LYS A 319 2.87 5.68 -22.62
CA LYS A 319 2.30 6.34 -23.78
C LYS A 319 3.37 6.56 -24.84
N LYS A 320 3.01 6.28 -26.09
CA LYS A 320 3.84 6.57 -27.24
C LYS A 320 3.85 8.08 -27.50
N GLY A 321 5.03 8.66 -27.63
CA GLY A 321 5.24 10.06 -27.96
C GLY A 321 6.66 10.29 -28.46
N PRO A 322 6.90 11.32 -29.27
CA PRO A 322 8.27 11.68 -29.62
C PRO A 322 9.04 12.01 -28.34
N PRO A 323 10.31 11.60 -28.18
CA PRO A 323 11.19 12.11 -27.12
C PRO A 323 11.23 13.63 -27.18
N VAL A 324 10.42 14.29 -26.34
CA VAL A 324 10.36 15.75 -26.32
C VAL A 324 11.46 16.21 -25.38
N ASP A 325 12.51 16.81 -25.93
CA ASP A 325 13.48 17.61 -25.16
C ASP A 325 12.78 18.87 -24.63
N PHE A 326 11.94 18.69 -23.60
CA PHE A 326 11.22 19.79 -22.96
C PHE A 326 12.11 20.39 -21.88
N ARG A 327 12.49 21.65 -22.06
CA ARG A 327 13.16 22.42 -21.01
C ARG A 327 12.10 22.99 -20.08
N ALA A 328 11.94 22.38 -18.91
CA ALA A 328 11.17 22.99 -17.82
C ALA A 328 12.00 24.13 -17.20
N LEU A 329 11.58 25.37 -17.41
CA LEU A 329 12.21 26.57 -16.85
C LEU A 329 11.39 27.05 -15.64
N ASN A 330 11.57 26.39 -14.50
CA ASN A 330 10.83 26.67 -13.27
C ASN A 330 11.69 27.46 -12.27
N PHE A 331 11.20 28.61 -11.80
CA PHE A 331 11.83 29.40 -10.74
C PHE A 331 11.27 29.00 -9.37
N GLN A 332 11.53 27.76 -8.93
CA GLN A 332 11.08 27.21 -7.63
C GLN A 332 12.09 27.42 -6.49
N GLN A 333 13.22 28.06 -6.79
CA GLN A 333 14.29 28.40 -5.85
C GLN A 333 14.61 29.89 -5.98
N SER A 334 15.74 30.31 -5.42
CA SER A 334 16.24 31.68 -5.51
C SER A 334 16.25 32.17 -6.96
N VAL A 335 15.62 33.33 -7.20
CA VAL A 335 15.50 33.94 -8.53
C VAL A 335 16.26 35.26 -8.56
N TYR A 336 17.10 35.44 -9.58
CA TYR A 336 17.75 36.69 -9.91
C TYR A 336 17.00 37.35 -11.07
N ALA A 337 16.30 38.44 -10.78
CA ALA A 337 15.58 39.24 -11.77
C ALA A 337 16.28 40.59 -11.95
N VAL A 338 16.58 40.95 -13.19
CA VAL A 338 17.32 42.18 -13.50
C VAL A 338 16.66 42.90 -14.68
N SER A 339 16.58 44.23 -14.61
CA SER A 339 16.24 45.07 -15.75
C SER A 339 17.49 45.82 -16.21
N GLN A 340 17.79 45.76 -17.50
CA GLN A 340 18.96 46.41 -18.07
C GLN A 340 18.72 46.78 -19.53
N GLU A 341 19.40 47.83 -20.00
CA GLU A 341 19.42 48.16 -21.42
C GLU A 341 20.29 47.16 -22.19
N LYS A 342 19.84 46.80 -23.40
CA LYS A 342 20.53 45.81 -24.22
C LYS A 342 21.94 46.30 -24.57
N GLY A 343 22.96 45.52 -24.21
CA GLY A 343 24.36 45.82 -24.49
C GLY A 343 25.11 46.56 -23.37
N TRP A 344 24.44 46.87 -22.26
CA TRP A 344 25.07 47.49 -21.09
C TRP A 344 25.44 46.43 -20.04
N SER A 345 26.56 46.66 -19.34
CA SER A 345 27.09 45.74 -18.32
C SER A 345 26.59 46.02 -16.91
N ILE A 346 25.96 47.17 -16.67
CA ILE A 346 25.42 47.58 -15.37
C ILE A 346 23.89 47.65 -15.47
N PRO A 347 23.14 46.96 -14.59
CA PRO A 347 21.69 46.95 -14.67
C PRO A 347 21.06 48.25 -14.14
N LEU A 348 19.86 48.56 -14.64
CA LEU A 348 19.03 49.66 -14.15
C LEU A 348 18.44 49.35 -12.77
N SER A 349 18.04 48.09 -12.56
CA SER A 349 17.57 47.59 -11.27
C SER A 349 17.75 46.09 -11.16
N CYS A 350 17.87 45.60 -9.93
CA CYS A 350 18.10 44.19 -9.61
C CYS A 350 17.23 43.79 -8.42
N LEU A 351 16.63 42.60 -8.50
CA LEU A 351 15.91 41.95 -7.42
C LEU A 351 16.43 40.51 -7.29
N VAL A 352 16.80 40.13 -6.07
CA VAL A 352 17.20 38.76 -5.74
C VAL A 352 16.20 38.22 -4.74
N GLY A 353 15.38 37.26 -5.16
CA GLY A 353 14.54 36.50 -4.25
C GLY A 353 15.30 35.31 -3.69
N GLY A 354 15.36 35.22 -2.36
CA GLY A 354 15.91 34.08 -1.64
C GLY A 354 14.84 33.08 -1.24
N GLU A 355 15.20 32.10 -0.41
CA GLU A 355 14.34 30.99 0.04
C GLU A 355 13.14 31.41 0.92
N CYS A 356 13.10 32.66 1.37
CA CYS A 356 11.99 33.20 2.14
C CYS A 356 11.02 33.98 1.23
N ARG A 357 9.72 33.73 1.40
CA ARG A 357 8.63 34.48 0.74
C ARG A 357 8.77 35.98 1.07
N PHE A 358 8.83 36.85 0.06
CA PHE A 358 8.77 38.29 0.33
C PHE A 358 7.37 38.68 0.78
N ASP A 359 7.28 39.55 1.77
CA ASP A 359 6.05 40.26 2.10
C ASP A 359 5.61 41.10 0.89
N GLY A 360 4.52 40.68 0.24
CA GLY A 360 3.99 41.31 -0.98
C GLY A 360 3.94 40.40 -2.22
N TRP A 361 4.45 39.16 -2.15
CA TRP A 361 4.13 38.13 -3.16
C TRP A 361 2.63 37.82 -3.05
N LYS A 362 1.87 38.03 -4.13
CA LYS A 362 0.46 37.64 -4.20
C LYS A 362 0.31 36.14 -4.42
#